data_AF-A0A934ARG7-F1
#
_entry.id   AF-A0A934ARG7-F1
#
_cell.length_a   1.000
_cell.length_b   1.000
_cell.length_c   1.000
_cell.angle_alpha   90.00
_cell.angle_beta   90.00
_cell.angle_gamma   90.00
#
_symmetry.space_group_name_H-M   'P 1'
#
loop_
_entity.id
_entity.type
_entity.pdbx_description
1 polymer ?
#
loop_
_entity_poly.entity_id
_entity_poly.type
_entity_poly.pdbx_seq_one_letter_code
_entity_poly.pdbx_strand_id
1 'polypeptide(L)'
;MKHDNWNNEQYMNSKRQEVVNIAKDYLNKKIEYILAIRSLTYLKHKVSDDDFDQDFILFVAIDSETDHLPSNELRANCSESWLKKCDKEIKESEEFYRDQMNEACCKLIKRFERSA
;
A
#
# COMPACT_ATOMS: atom_id res chain seq x y z
N MET A 1 16.33 29.94 -14.19
CA MET A 1 15.58 29.32 -13.07
C MET A 1 15.64 27.81 -13.22
N LYS A 2 16.39 27.12 -12.36
CA LYS A 2 16.47 25.65 -12.25
C LYS A 2 16.52 25.23 -10.77
N HIS A 3 15.83 25.96 -9.89
CA HIS A 3 15.90 25.72 -8.44
C HIS A 3 14.74 24.87 -7.89
N ASP A 4 13.66 24.65 -8.65
CA ASP A 4 12.48 23.93 -8.16
C ASP A 4 12.50 22.41 -8.45
N ASN A 5 13.34 21.93 -9.37
CA ASN A 5 13.36 20.50 -9.76
C ASN A 5 14.08 19.58 -8.76
N TRP A 6 15.09 20.08 -8.05
CA TRP A 6 15.93 19.26 -7.16
C TRP A 6 15.13 18.75 -5.95
N ASN A 7 14.25 19.59 -5.40
CA ASN A 7 13.42 19.22 -4.26
C ASN A 7 12.36 18.16 -4.65
N ASN A 8 11.84 18.23 -5.87
CA ASN A 8 10.84 17.28 -6.36
C ASN A 8 11.43 15.89 -6.65
N GLU A 9 12.63 15.82 -7.24
CA GLU A 9 13.30 14.55 -7.51
C GLU A 9 13.75 13.87 -6.21
N GLN A 10 14.36 14.63 -5.29
CA GLN A 10 14.71 14.11 -3.97
C GLN A 10 13.48 13.65 -3.17
N TYR A 11 12.39 14.41 -3.22
CA TYR A 11 11.12 14.03 -2.61
C TYR A 11 10.59 12.72 -3.22
N MET A 12 10.51 12.64 -4.55
CA MET A 12 10.02 11.44 -5.24
C MET A 12 10.89 10.22 -4.92
N ASN A 13 12.21 10.34 -4.91
CA ASN A 13 13.11 9.24 -4.55
C ASN A 13 12.93 8.81 -3.09
N SER A 14 12.73 9.75 -2.15
CA SER A 14 12.41 9.39 -0.76
C SER A 14 11.10 8.59 -0.65
N LYS A 15 10.09 8.94 -1.46
CA LYS A 15 8.80 8.23 -1.51
C LYS A 15 8.89 6.87 -2.17
N ARG A 16 9.74 6.72 -3.19
CA ARG A 16 10.10 5.41 -3.77
C ARG A 16 10.77 4.51 -2.75
N GLN A 17 11.66 5.04 -1.92
CA GLN A 17 12.26 4.27 -0.83
C GLN A 17 11.22 3.84 0.22
N GLU A 18 10.25 4.71 0.51
CA GLU A 18 9.13 4.38 1.40
C GLU A 18 8.30 3.21 0.84
N VAL A 19 7.99 3.21 -0.46
CA VAL A 19 7.34 2.08 -1.15
C VAL A 19 8.13 0.78 -1.01
N VAL A 20 9.45 0.83 -1.24
CA VAL A 20 10.33 -0.35 -1.07
C VAL A 20 10.30 -0.86 0.36
N ASN A 21 10.34 0.02 1.35
CA ASN A 21 10.33 -0.36 2.76
C ASN A 21 9.01 -1.04 3.13
N ILE A 22 7.86 -0.46 2.75
CA ILE A 22 6.54 -1.06 3.02
C ILE A 22 6.41 -2.42 2.32
N ALA A 23 6.81 -2.53 1.06
CA ALA A 23 6.77 -3.79 0.33
C ALA A 23 7.63 -4.87 1.00
N LYS A 24 8.84 -4.51 1.48
CA LYS A 24 9.70 -5.42 2.24
C LYS A 24 9.09 -5.79 3.59
N ASP A 25 8.50 -4.84 4.30
CA ASP A 25 7.86 -5.10 5.59
C ASP A 25 6.66 -6.03 5.43
N TYR A 26 5.87 -5.88 4.36
CA TYR A 26 4.75 -6.78 4.06
C TYR A 26 5.25 -8.21 3.82
N LEU A 27 6.23 -8.38 2.93
CA LEU A 27 6.84 -9.70 2.63
C LEU A 27 7.47 -10.35 3.88
N ASN A 28 8.02 -9.54 4.79
CA ASN A 28 8.61 -10.00 6.04
C ASN A 28 7.61 -10.08 7.21
N LYS A 29 6.31 -9.87 6.95
CA LYS A 29 5.23 -9.92 7.95
C LYS A 29 5.43 -8.96 9.14
N LYS A 30 6.02 -7.79 8.87
CA LYS A 30 6.28 -6.72 9.85
C LYS A 30 5.21 -5.62 9.85
N ILE A 31 4.34 -5.61 8.85
CA ILE A 31 3.21 -4.69 8.70
C ILE A 31 1.96 -5.50 8.39
N GLU A 32 0.82 -5.04 8.91
CA GLU A 32 -0.48 -5.65 8.68
C GLU A 32 -0.94 -5.45 7.23
N TYR A 33 -1.66 -6.43 6.69
CA TYR A 33 -2.13 -6.49 5.30
C TYR A 33 -2.84 -5.20 4.84
N ILE A 34 -3.89 -4.79 5.55
CA ILE A 34 -4.68 -3.60 5.21
C ILE A 34 -3.84 -2.32 5.30
N LEU A 35 -2.93 -2.25 6.26
CA LEU A 35 -2.09 -1.08 6.47
C LEU A 35 -1.07 -0.93 5.33
N ALA A 36 -0.49 -2.05 4.88
CA ALA A 36 0.39 -2.07 3.71
C ALA A 36 -0.34 -1.61 2.44
N ILE A 37 -1.55 -2.11 2.18
CA ILE A 37 -2.36 -1.72 1.02
C ILE A 37 -2.64 -0.22 1.01
N ARG A 38 -3.17 0.31 2.11
CA ARG A 38 -3.49 1.74 2.26
C ARG A 38 -2.25 2.61 2.08
N SER A 39 -1.11 2.23 2.65
CA SER A 39 0.14 2.96 2.47
C SER A 39 0.65 2.94 1.02
N LEU A 40 0.59 1.80 0.34
CA LEU A 40 1.03 1.68 -1.06
C LEU A 40 0.11 2.44 -2.01
N THR A 41 -1.21 2.36 -1.82
CA THR A 41 -2.20 3.13 -2.59
C THR A 41 -1.99 4.63 -2.42
N TYR A 42 -1.76 5.11 -1.20
CA TYR A 42 -1.44 6.52 -0.95
C TYR A 42 -0.15 6.96 -1.65
N LEU A 43 0.90 6.14 -1.62
CA LEU A 43 2.20 6.48 -2.19
C LEU A 43 2.23 6.47 -3.71
N LYS A 44 1.32 5.77 -4.39
CA LYS A 44 1.20 5.76 -5.86
C LYS A 44 1.32 7.18 -6.46
N HIS A 45 0.48 8.10 -5.97
CA HIS A 45 0.42 9.49 -6.45
C HIS A 45 1.65 10.34 -6.08
N LYS A 46 2.60 9.77 -5.33
CA LYS A 46 3.85 10.43 -4.92
C LYS A 46 5.06 9.91 -5.70
N VAL A 47 4.95 8.75 -6.36
CA VAL A 47 6.09 8.07 -7.00
C VAL A 47 5.91 7.85 -8.50
N SER A 48 4.69 8.08 -9.00
CA SER A 48 4.31 7.94 -10.40
C SER A 48 3.36 9.07 -10.81
N ASP A 49 3.59 9.63 -11.99
CA ASP A 49 2.69 10.59 -12.64
C ASP A 49 1.60 9.88 -13.49
N ASP A 50 1.65 8.54 -13.57
CA ASP A 50 0.65 7.73 -14.26
C ASP A 50 -0.49 7.35 -13.31
N ASP A 51 -1.67 7.91 -13.55
CA ASP A 51 -2.89 7.59 -12.82
C ASP A 51 -3.31 6.11 -12.99
N PHE A 52 -2.78 5.39 -13.97
CA PHE A 52 -3.05 3.97 -14.22
C PHE A 52 -1.80 3.10 -14.12
N ASP A 53 -0.85 3.50 -13.27
CA ASP A 53 0.36 2.73 -13.01
C ASP A 53 0.03 1.26 -12.66
N GLN A 54 0.35 0.36 -13.59
CA GLN A 54 -0.06 -1.04 -13.54
C GLN A 54 0.51 -1.78 -12.32
N ASP A 55 1.66 -1.35 -11.81
CA ASP A 55 2.25 -1.96 -10.61
C ASP A 55 1.46 -1.59 -9.33
N PHE A 56 0.58 -0.58 -9.40
CA PHE A 56 -0.23 -0.13 -8.26
C PHE A 56 -1.71 -0.52 -8.32
N ILE A 57 -2.22 -0.98 -9.48
CA ILE A 57 -3.65 -1.26 -9.68
C ILE A 57 -4.20 -2.26 -8.66
N LEU A 58 -3.43 -3.30 -8.33
CA LEU A 58 -3.85 -4.30 -7.34
C LEU A 58 -4.14 -3.66 -5.98
N PHE A 59 -3.25 -2.81 -5.48
CA PHE A 59 -3.43 -2.16 -4.18
C PHE A 59 -4.63 -1.20 -4.19
N VAL A 60 -4.81 -0.46 -5.29
CA VAL A 60 -5.98 0.43 -5.46
C VAL A 60 -7.29 -0.37 -5.46
N ALA A 61 -7.32 -1.51 -6.16
CA ALA A 61 -8.50 -2.35 -6.20
C ALA A 61 -8.86 -2.91 -4.82
N ILE A 62 -7.88 -3.44 -4.09
CA ILE A 62 -8.12 -3.99 -2.75
C ILE A 62 -8.48 -2.87 -1.76
N ASP A 63 -7.83 -1.71 -1.83
CA ASP A 63 -8.17 -0.57 -0.98
C ASP A 63 -9.62 -0.13 -1.19
N SER A 64 -10.08 -0.11 -2.44
CA SER A 64 -11.49 0.16 -2.77
C SER A 64 -12.45 -0.94 -2.33
N GLU A 65 -12.04 -2.21 -2.38
CA GLU A 65 -12.85 -3.33 -1.91
C GLU A 65 -12.99 -3.33 -0.37
N THR A 66 -12.02 -2.72 0.33
CA THR A 66 -11.91 -2.74 1.79
C THR A 66 -12.07 -1.35 2.43
N ASP A 67 -12.62 -0.39 1.70
CA ASP A 67 -12.73 1.02 2.12
C ASP A 67 -13.74 1.20 3.28
N HIS A 68 -14.76 0.35 3.35
CA HIS A 68 -15.75 0.31 4.43
C HIS A 68 -15.18 -0.23 5.75
N LEU A 69 -14.02 -0.88 5.73
CA LEU A 69 -13.44 -1.48 6.92
C LEU A 69 -12.89 -0.39 7.86
N PRO A 70 -13.26 -0.43 9.16
CA PRO A 70 -12.93 0.63 10.09
C PRO A 70 -11.42 0.74 10.30
N SER A 71 -10.93 1.98 10.38
CA SER A 71 -9.58 2.25 10.88
C SER A 71 -9.47 1.88 12.36
N ASN A 72 -8.25 1.68 12.85
CA ASN A 72 -8.00 1.36 14.26
C ASN A 72 -8.63 2.36 15.24
N GLU A 73 -8.68 3.64 14.86
CA GLU A 73 -9.31 4.70 15.65
C GLU A 73 -10.84 4.54 15.72
N LEU A 74 -11.47 4.13 14.62
CA LEU A 74 -12.93 3.94 14.54
C LEU A 74 -13.40 2.63 15.16
N ARG A 75 -12.52 1.63 15.33
CA ARG A 75 -12.88 0.34 15.93
C ARG A 75 -13.47 0.48 17.33
N ALA A 76 -13.02 1.45 18.13
CA ALA A 76 -13.56 1.70 19.47
C ALA A 76 -15.05 2.12 19.48
N ASN A 77 -15.56 2.63 18.35
CA ASN A 77 -16.95 3.07 18.19
C ASN A 77 -17.83 2.00 17.49
N CYS A 78 -17.24 0.88 17.12
CA CYS A 78 -17.93 -0.18 16.38
C CYS A 78 -18.45 -1.26 17.34
N SER A 79 -19.57 -1.89 16.98
CA SER A 79 -20.06 -3.04 17.73
C SER A 79 -19.12 -4.24 17.55
N GLU A 80 -19.00 -5.07 18.60
CA GLU A 80 -18.16 -6.27 18.56
C GLU A 80 -18.57 -7.23 17.43
N SER A 81 -19.87 -7.36 17.16
CA SER A 81 -20.38 -8.21 16.08
C SER A 81 -20.01 -7.70 14.69
N TRP A 82 -19.92 -6.38 14.50
CA TRP A 82 -19.44 -5.79 13.26
C TRP A 82 -17.93 -6.00 13.08
N LEU A 83 -17.15 -5.74 14.13
CA LEU A 83 -15.70 -5.95 14.11
C LEU A 83 -15.33 -7.40 13.77
N LYS A 84 -16.04 -8.39 14.33
CA LYS A 84 -15.84 -9.81 13.99
C LYS A 84 -16.08 -10.11 12.51
N LYS A 85 -17.03 -9.43 11.85
CA LYS A 85 -17.26 -9.57 10.41
C LYS A 85 -16.15 -8.92 9.62
N CYS A 86 -15.74 -7.71 9.98
CA CYS A 86 -14.61 -7.02 9.34
C CYS A 86 -13.32 -7.85 9.45
N ASP A 87 -13.00 -8.38 10.64
CA ASP A 87 -11.77 -9.16 10.84
C ASP A 87 -11.78 -10.46 10.03
N LYS A 88 -12.97 -11.07 9.87
CA LYS A 88 -13.16 -12.22 8.99
C LYS A 88 -12.92 -11.83 7.52
N GLU A 89 -13.53 -10.74 7.08
CA GLU A 89 -13.39 -10.24 5.70
C GLU A 89 -11.94 -9.89 5.36
N ILE A 90 -11.21 -9.22 6.28
CA ILE A 90 -9.78 -8.93 6.14
C ILE A 90 -9.00 -10.21 5.90
N LYS A 91 -9.27 -11.25 6.69
CA LYS A 91 -8.58 -12.53 6.59
C LYS A 91 -8.89 -13.23 5.27
N GLU A 92 -10.14 -13.24 4.84
CA GLU A 92 -10.56 -13.82 3.55
C GLU A 92 -9.90 -13.08 2.37
N SER A 93 -9.87 -11.75 2.42
CA SER A 93 -9.17 -10.91 1.43
C SER A 93 -7.66 -11.20 1.41
N GLU A 94 -7.01 -11.24 2.57
CA GLU A 94 -5.58 -11.52 2.67
C GLU A 94 -5.24 -12.91 2.13
N GLU A 95 -6.05 -13.92 2.43
CA GLU A 95 -5.86 -15.27 1.91
C GLU A 95 -6.05 -15.33 0.39
N PHE A 96 -7.05 -14.63 -0.14
CA PHE A 96 -7.36 -14.60 -1.57
C PHE A 96 -6.27 -13.88 -2.39
N TYR A 97 -5.80 -12.72 -1.92
CA TYR A 97 -4.85 -11.88 -2.65
C TYR A 97 -3.38 -12.14 -2.31
N ARG A 98 -3.07 -13.05 -1.38
CA ARG A 98 -1.70 -13.28 -0.84
C ARG A 98 -0.62 -13.38 -1.91
N ASP A 99 -0.82 -14.24 -2.90
CA ASP A 99 0.19 -14.49 -3.93
C ASP A 99 0.35 -13.30 -4.86
N GLN A 100 -0.75 -12.64 -5.21
CA GLN A 100 -0.77 -11.45 -6.06
C GLN A 100 -0.08 -10.27 -5.36
N MET A 101 -0.34 -10.09 -4.06
CA MET A 101 0.33 -9.10 -3.21
C MET A 101 1.83 -9.35 -3.12
N ASN A 102 2.24 -10.61 -2.88
CA ASN A 102 3.66 -10.97 -2.84
C ASN A 102 4.36 -10.64 -4.16
N GLU A 103 3.74 -10.99 -5.29
CA GLU A 103 4.28 -10.70 -6.61
C GLU A 103 4.35 -9.18 -6.88
N ALA A 104 3.29 -8.44 -6.56
CA ALA A 104 3.23 -7.00 -6.73
C ALA A 104 4.27 -6.28 -5.86
N CYS A 105 4.43 -6.66 -4.59
CA CYS A 105 5.50 -6.13 -3.72
C CYS A 105 6.89 -6.41 -4.30
N CYS A 106 7.14 -7.60 -4.84
CA CYS A 106 8.42 -7.90 -5.49
C CYS A 106 8.66 -7.04 -6.74
N LYS A 107 7.62 -6.76 -7.54
CA LYS A 107 7.70 -5.84 -8.70
C LYS A 107 8.05 -4.42 -8.25
N LEU A 108 7.37 -3.89 -7.23
CA LEU A 108 7.65 -2.57 -6.67
C LEU A 108 9.09 -2.46 -6.14
N ILE A 109 9.56 -3.46 -5.37
CA ILE A 109 10.94 -3.49 -4.88
C ILE A 109 11.92 -3.45 -6.05
N LYS A 110 11.76 -4.34 -7.05
CA LYS A 110 12.64 -4.40 -8.21
C LYS A 110 12.65 -3.09 -9.01
N ARG A 111 11.49 -2.44 -9.14
CA ARG A 111 11.33 -1.18 -9.88
C ARG A 111 12.03 -0.03 -9.17
N PHE A 112 11.84 0.12 -7.87
CA PHE A 112 12.26 1.32 -7.14
C PHE A 112 13.59 1.19 -6.40
N GLU A 113 14.06 -0.02 -6.10
CA GLU A 113 15.38 -0.25 -5.48
C GLU A 113 16.54 0.08 -6.44
N ARG A 114 16.29 0.07 -7.76
CA ARG A 114 17.27 0.47 -8.79
C ARG A 114 17.31 1.97 -9.06
N SER A 115 16.38 2.73 -8.47
CA SER A 115 16.24 4.17 -8.64
C SER A 115 16.65 4.96 -7.40
N ALA A 116 17.17 4.29 -6.37
CA ALA A 116 17.69 4.86 -5.13
C ALA A 116 19.20 5.08 -5.20
#